data_AF-A0A3S3R9A2-F1
#
_entry.id   AF-A0A3S3R9A2-F1
#
_cell.length_a   1.000
_cell.length_b   1.000
_cell.length_c   1.000
_cell.angle_alpha   90.00
_cell.angle_beta   90.00
_cell.angle_gamma   90.00
#
_symmetry.space_group_name_H-M   'P 1'
#
loop_
_entity.id
_entity.type
_entity.pdbx_description
1 polymer ?
#
loop_
_entity_poly.entity_id
_entity_poly.type
_entity_poly.pdbx_seq_one_letter_code
_entity_poly.pdbx_strand_id
1 'polypeptide(L)'
;MREHTGLEKQVSAYALDNATGQEFVEQLASLVSFTVSKHKTGKREELRCAIGCTGGRHRSVAVTEYLRGVLSECLDSRDELIVYHRDIEKR
;
A
#
# COMPACT_ATOMS: atom_id res chain seq x y z
N MET A 1 10.00 -10.13 15.41
CA MET A 1 9.40 -9.08 14.57
C MET A 1 9.76 -7.64 14.91
N ARG A 2 10.09 -7.27 16.17
CA ARG A 2 10.38 -5.85 16.52
C ARG A 2 11.49 -5.19 15.69
N GLU A 3 12.50 -5.95 15.27
CA GLU A 3 13.58 -5.44 14.42
C GLU A 3 13.29 -5.53 12.92
N HIS A 4 12.23 -6.25 12.53
CA HIS A 4 11.86 -6.47 11.14
C HIS A 4 10.87 -5.41 10.66
N THR A 5 10.73 -5.27 9.35
CA THR A 5 9.80 -4.32 8.71
C THR A 5 8.84 -5.03 7.76
N GLY A 6 7.73 -4.38 7.41
CA GLY A 6 6.77 -4.92 6.43
C GLY A 6 7.32 -5.08 5.00
N LEU A 7 8.56 -4.61 4.72
CA LEU A 7 9.26 -4.89 3.46
C LEU A 7 9.74 -6.34 3.38
N GLU A 8 9.95 -6.99 4.53
CA GLU A 8 10.42 -8.36 4.58
C GLU A 8 9.29 -9.35 4.36
N LYS A 9 9.51 -10.32 3.47
CA LYS A 9 8.50 -11.31 3.06
C LYS A 9 7.86 -12.06 4.23
N GLN A 10 8.65 -12.37 5.27
CA GLN A 10 8.13 -13.06 6.46
C GLN A 10 7.13 -12.17 7.23
N VAL A 11 7.36 -10.87 7.27
CA VAL A 11 6.48 -9.92 7.97
C VAL A 11 5.22 -9.65 7.16
N SER A 12 5.35 -9.44 5.86
CA SER A 12 4.19 -9.25 4.98
C SER A 12 3.31 -10.51 4.94
N ALA A 13 3.90 -11.70 4.83
CA ALA A 13 3.15 -12.96 4.87
C ALA A 13 2.43 -13.13 6.21
N TYR A 14 3.09 -12.91 7.34
CA TYR A 14 2.43 -12.98 8.63
C TYR A 14 1.25 -12.00 8.77
N ALA A 15 1.36 -10.80 8.20
CA ALA A 15 0.32 -9.80 8.26
C ALA A 15 -0.85 -10.07 7.30
N LEU A 16 -0.57 -10.55 6.08
CA LEU A 16 -1.52 -10.56 4.97
C LEU A 16 -1.91 -11.97 4.50
N ASP A 17 -1.07 -12.99 4.70
CA ASP A 17 -1.29 -14.36 4.22
C ASP A 17 -2.20 -15.18 5.15
N ASN A 18 -3.33 -14.57 5.51
CA ASN A 18 -4.43 -15.19 6.22
C ASN A 18 -5.75 -14.69 5.61
N ALA A 19 -6.84 -15.41 5.82
CA ALA A 19 -8.12 -15.13 5.16
C ALA A 19 -8.58 -13.67 5.32
N THR A 20 -8.51 -13.12 6.54
CA THR A 20 -8.90 -11.73 6.82
C THR A 20 -7.93 -10.73 6.20
N GLY A 21 -6.62 -11.03 6.19
CA GLY A 21 -5.59 -10.20 5.59
C GLY A 21 -5.78 -10.06 4.08
N GLN A 22 -6.02 -11.18 3.40
CA GLN A 22 -6.30 -11.21 1.95
C GLN A 22 -7.59 -10.47 1.62
N GLU A 23 -8.68 -10.77 2.34
CA GLU A 23 -9.97 -10.09 2.15
C GLU A 23 -9.83 -8.56 2.32
N PHE A 24 -9.09 -8.13 3.34
CA PHE A 24 -8.86 -6.70 3.59
C PHE A 24 -8.10 -6.04 2.43
N VAL A 25 -7.00 -6.63 1.96
CA VAL A 25 -6.19 -6.00 0.91
C VAL A 25 -6.87 -6.03 -0.45
N GLU A 26 -7.68 -7.05 -0.74
CA GLU A 26 -8.49 -7.11 -1.97
C GLU A 26 -9.55 -5.99 -1.99
N GLN A 27 -10.31 -5.82 -0.90
CA GLN A 27 -11.30 -4.76 -0.80
C GLN A 27 -10.64 -3.38 -0.87
N LEU A 28 -9.53 -3.20 -0.15
CA LEU A 28 -8.78 -1.94 -0.15
C LEU A 28 -8.21 -1.64 -1.54
N ALA A 29 -7.61 -2.63 -2.21
CA ALA A 29 -7.05 -2.47 -3.55
C ALA A 29 -8.13 -2.10 -4.56
N SER A 30 -9.32 -2.71 -4.47
CA SER A 30 -10.47 -2.34 -5.30
C SER A 30 -10.87 -0.87 -5.11
N LEU A 31 -10.99 -0.43 -3.85
CA LEU A 31 -11.33 0.97 -3.53
C LEU A 31 -10.27 1.96 -4.01
N VAL A 32 -8.99 1.67 -3.78
CA VAL A 32 -7.88 2.56 -4.17
C VAL A 32 -7.79 2.63 -5.70
N SER A 33 -7.89 1.50 -6.40
CA SER A 33 -7.85 1.45 -7.87
C SER A 33 -9.00 2.22 -8.49
N PHE A 34 -10.22 2.07 -7.95
CA PHE A 34 -11.37 2.88 -8.36
C PHE A 34 -11.10 4.38 -8.17
N THR A 35 -10.55 4.77 -7.02
CA THR A 35 -10.26 6.17 -6.69
C THR A 35 -9.21 6.75 -7.63
N VAL A 36 -8.12 6.03 -7.90
CA VAL A 36 -7.06 6.41 -8.85
C VAL A 36 -7.65 6.61 -10.25
N SER A 37 -8.44 5.65 -10.74
CA SER A 37 -9.07 5.73 -12.07
C SER A 37 -9.97 6.97 -12.20
N LYS A 38 -10.79 7.27 -11.18
CA LYS A 38 -11.61 8.48 -11.17
C LYS A 38 -10.78 9.75 -11.10
N HIS A 39 -9.68 9.74 -10.35
CA HIS A 39 -8.79 10.89 -10.24
C HIS A 39 -8.12 11.23 -11.58
N LYS A 40 -7.71 10.22 -12.37
CA LYS A 40 -7.12 10.41 -13.71
C LYS A 40 -8.03 11.17 -14.68
N THR A 41 -9.35 11.06 -14.50
CA THR A 41 -10.34 11.81 -15.32
C THR A 41 -10.62 13.23 -14.81
N GLY A 42 -10.10 13.57 -13.63
CA GLY A 42 -10.31 14.86 -12.97
C GLY A 42 -9.31 15.94 -13.38
N LYS A 43 -9.43 17.12 -12.76
CA LYS A 43 -8.53 18.28 -12.97
C LYS A 43 -7.35 18.35 -11.99
N ARG A 44 -7.23 17.38 -11.07
CA ARG A 44 -6.13 17.35 -10.09
C ARG A 44 -5.09 16.35 -10.55
N GLU A 45 -3.84 16.77 -10.51
CA GLU A 45 -2.70 16.02 -11.04
C GLU A 45 -2.12 15.04 -10.01
N GLU A 46 -2.46 15.18 -8.73
CA GLU A 46 -1.85 14.41 -7.64
C GLU A 46 -2.89 13.82 -6.67
N LEU A 47 -2.77 12.52 -6.41
CA LEU A 47 -3.51 11.80 -5.38
C LEU A 47 -2.53 11.26 -4.32
N ARG A 48 -2.67 11.72 -3.08
CA ARG A 48 -1.92 11.17 -1.94
C ARG A 48 -2.79 10.27 -1.09
N CYS A 49 -2.32 9.05 -0.86
CA CYS A 49 -2.92 8.10 0.06
C CYS A 49 -1.94 7.80 1.21
N ALA A 50 -2.44 7.72 2.43
CA ALA A 50 -1.64 7.36 3.60
C ALA A 50 -2.22 6.11 4.26
N ILE A 51 -1.38 5.08 4.40
CA ILE A 51 -1.74 3.84 5.11
C ILE A 51 -1.06 3.87 6.48
N GLY A 52 -1.87 3.86 7.54
CA GLY A 52 -1.40 3.94 8.92
C GLY A 52 -1.61 2.63 9.68
N CYS A 53 -0.62 2.25 10.48
CA CYS A 53 -0.79 1.32 11.58
C CYS A 53 -0.17 1.93 12.84
N THR A 54 -0.45 1.38 14.02
CA THR A 54 -0.05 1.99 15.30
C THR A 54 1.42 2.40 15.37
N GLY A 55 2.34 1.55 14.90
CA GLY A 55 3.79 1.82 14.94
C GLY A 55 4.42 2.12 13.58
N GLY A 56 3.63 2.18 12.49
CA GLY A 56 4.12 2.55 11.16
C GLY A 56 5.17 1.64 10.48
N ARG A 57 5.63 0.55 11.10
CA ARG A 57 6.75 -0.30 10.59
C ARG A 57 6.35 -1.62 9.93
N HIS A 58 5.19 -2.18 10.25
CA HIS A 58 4.82 -3.55 9.84
C HIS A 58 3.63 -3.57 8.89
N ARG A 59 2.41 -3.46 9.41
CA ARG A 59 1.17 -3.64 8.64
C ARG A 59 0.98 -2.54 7.59
N SER A 60 1.23 -1.28 7.95
CA SER A 60 1.14 -0.18 6.99
C SER A 60 2.12 -0.34 5.83
N VAL A 61 3.34 -0.79 6.12
CA VAL A 61 4.38 -1.03 5.11
C VAL A 61 3.97 -2.17 4.20
N ALA A 62 3.55 -3.32 4.77
CA ALA A 62 3.12 -4.49 4.01
C ALA A 62 1.92 -4.19 3.09
N VAL A 63 0.90 -3.48 3.60
CA VAL A 63 -0.28 -3.08 2.81
C VAL A 63 0.11 -2.09 1.71
N THR A 64 0.98 -1.12 2.01
CA THR A 64 1.45 -0.16 1.01
C THR A 64 2.22 -0.85 -0.13
N GLU A 65 3.09 -1.80 0.19
CA GLU A 65 3.81 -2.57 -0.83
C GLU A 65 2.89 -3.47 -1.65
N TYR A 66 1.87 -4.07 -1.02
CA TYR A 66 0.83 -4.81 -1.74
C TYR A 66 0.10 -3.92 -2.75
N LEU A 67 -0.36 -2.74 -2.30
CA LEU A 67 -1.02 -1.76 -3.16
C LEU A 67 -0.10 -1.25 -4.27
N ARG A 68 1.20 -1.09 -3.99
CA ARG A 68 2.20 -0.73 -5.01
C ARG A 68 2.19 -1.74 -6.16
N GLY A 69 2.15 -3.03 -5.85
CA GLY A 69 2.04 -4.09 -6.85
C GLY A 69 0.79 -3.94 -7.71
N VAL A 70 -0.39 -3.89 -7.07
CA VAL A 70 -1.68 -3.78 -7.78
C VAL A 70 -1.76 -2.52 -8.64
N LEU A 71 -1.35 -1.37 -8.09
CA LEU A 71 -1.40 -0.10 -8.82
C LEU A 71 -0.40 -0.05 -9.96
N SER A 72 0.77 -0.68 -9.83
CA SER A 72 1.74 -0.73 -10.92
C SER A 72 1.21 -1.46 -12.17
N GLU A 73 0.24 -2.37 -12.00
CA GLU A 73 -0.42 -3.05 -13.12
C GLU A 73 -1.52 -2.20 -13.77
N CYS A 74 -2.09 -1.24 -13.03
CA CYS A 74 -3.21 -0.40 -13.48
C CYS A 74 -2.77 0.96 -14.03
N LEU A 75 -1.52 1.36 -13.80
CA LEU A 75 -0.98 2.67 -14.19
C LEU A 75 -0.30 2.61 -15.57
N ASP A 76 -0.43 3.69 -16.33
CA ASP A 76 0.19 3.82 -17.65
C ASP A 76 1.60 4.42 -17.52
N SER A 77 2.40 4.38 -18.60
CA SER A 77 3.75 4.96 -18.63
C SER A 77 3.82 6.47 -18.37
N ARG A 78 2.67 7.16 -18.30
CA ARG A 78 2.56 8.59 -18.02
C ARG A 78 2.28 8.90 -16.55
N ASP A 79 1.88 7.91 -15.77
CA ASP A 79 1.57 8.09 -14.36
C ASP A 79 2.82 7.81 -13.51
N GLU A 80 3.04 8.63 -12.47
CA GLU A 80 4.11 8.41 -11.52
C GLU A 80 3.56 7.84 -10.21
N LEU A 81 4.09 6.69 -9.78
CA LEU A 81 3.76 6.08 -8.49
C LEU A 81 4.93 6.25 -7.52
N ILE A 82 4.74 7.11 -6.52
CA ILE A 82 5.73 7.35 -5.47
C ILE A 82 5.27 6.67 -4.17
N VAL A 83 6.14 5.84 -3.60
CA VAL A 83 5.92 5.17 -2.33
C VAL A 83 7.03 5.53 -1.35
N TYR A 84 6.66 5.87 -0.12
CA TYR A 84 7.61 6.11 0.97
C TYR A 84 6.99 5.70 2.31
N HIS A 85 7.84 5.23 3.23
CA HIS A 85 7.42 4.72 4.53
C HIS A 85 7.90 5.64 5.65
N ARG A 86 7.03 6.55 6.12
CA ARG A 86 7.40 7.65 7.04
C ARG A 86 8.10 7.20 8.33
N ASP A 87 7.63 6.11 8.93
CA ASP A 87 8.04 5.70 10.28
C ASP A 87 8.88 4.41 10.26
N ILE A 88 9.29 3.91 9.08
CA ILE A 88 9.97 2.62 8.97
C ILE A 88 11.31 2.57 9.71
N GLU A 89 11.99 3.71 9.79
CA GLU A 89 13.29 3.90 10.44
C GLU A 89 13.20 4.36 11.90
N LYS A 90 12.00 4.73 12.38
CA LYS A 90 11.84 5.19 13.76
C LYS A 90 12.00 4.00 14.73
N ARG A 91 12.96 4.11 15.64
CA ARG A 91 13.15 3.22 16.80
C ARG A 91 12.56 3.85 18.05
#